data_AF-A0A953UMH4-F1
#
_entry.id   AF-A0A953UMH4-F1
#
_cell.length_a   1.000
_cell.length_b   1.000
_cell.length_c   1.000
_cell.angle_alpha   90.00
_cell.angle_beta   90.00
_cell.angle_gamma   90.00
#
_symmetry.space_group_name_H-M   'P 1'
#
loop_
_entity.id
_entity.type
_entity.pdbx_description
1 polymer ?
#
loop_
_entity_poly.entity_id
_entity_poly.type
_entity_poly.pdbx_seq_one_letter_code
_entity_poly.pdbx_strand_id
1 'polypeptide(L)' 'MPQSLEDLQRERSRLQDALAQVDDLRPGSLVERFRKCGKPTCHCAKPGSTGHGPSHSLTREVDGKTVTKIIPPSAV' A
#
# COMPACT_ATOMS: atom_id res chain seq x y z
N MET A 1 19.87 12.42 24.15
CA MET A 1 20.56 11.29 24.81
C MET A 1 20.63 10.17 23.80
N PRO A 2 21.81 9.67 23.41
CA PRO A 2 21.89 8.48 22.56
C PRO A 2 21.30 7.28 23.32
N GLN A 3 20.57 6.42 22.62
CA GLN A 3 20.01 5.18 23.20
C GLN A 3 21.15 4.25 23.62
N SER A 4 21.01 3.57 24.76
CA SER A 4 22.00 2.60 25.19
C SER A 4 21.99 1.35 24.30
N LEU A 5 23.07 0.59 24.31
CA LEU A 5 23.13 -0.69 23.57
C LEU A 5 22.02 -1.65 24.04
N GLU A 6 21.74 -1.68 25.34
CA GLU A 6 20.71 -2.53 25.94
C GLU A 6 19.31 -2.13 25.47
N ASP A 7 19.03 -0.83 25.37
CA ASP A 7 17.75 -0.32 24.86
C ASP A 7 17.53 -0.74 23.40
N LEU A 8 18.57 -0.62 22.56
CA LEU A 8 18.53 -1.02 21.16
C LEU A 8 18.33 -2.54 21.00
N GLN A 9 18.96 -3.35 21.84
CA GLN A 9 18.79 -4.80 21.82
C GLN A 9 17.37 -5.21 22.22
N ARG A 10 16.80 -4.55 23.23
CA ARG A 10 15.41 -4.78 23.67
C ARG A 10 14.42 -4.42 22.57
N GLU A 11 14.62 -3.28 21.90
CA GLU A 11 13.77 -2.85 20.80
C GLU A 11 13.87 -3.80 19.60
N ARG A 12 15.08 -4.25 19.26
CA ARG A 12 15.27 -5.27 18.22
C ARG A 12 14.47 -6.54 18.52
N SER A 13 14.58 -7.08 19.74
CA SER A 13 13.83 -8.29 20.12
C SER A 13 12.33 -8.07 20.02
N ARG A 14 11.82 -6.93 20.50
CA ARG A 14 10.40 -6.56 20.39
C ARG A 14 9.92 -6.53 18.94
N LEU A 15 10.71 -5.95 18.03
CA LEU A 15 10.38 -5.89 16.60
C LEU A 15 10.45 -7.27 15.94
N GLN A 16 11.42 -8.11 16.31
CA GLN A 16 11.53 -9.49 15.82
C GLN A 16 10.31 -10.31 16.22
N ASP A 17 9.89 -10.23 17.48
CA ASP A 17 8.69 -10.92 17.97
C ASP A 17 7.45 -10.43 17.22
N ALA A 18 7.30 -9.12 17.01
CA ALA A 18 6.19 -8.55 16.27
C ALA A 18 6.16 -9.01 14.80
N LEU A 19 7.32 -9.06 14.13
CA LEU A 19 7.43 -9.54 12.75
C LEU A 19 7.13 -11.04 12.65
N ALA A 20 7.48 -11.83 13.66
CA ALA A 20 7.19 -13.25 13.70
C ALA A 20 5.69 -13.58 13.85
N GLN A 21 4.89 -12.62 14.33
CA GLN A 21 3.42 -12.76 14.42
C GLN A 21 2.69 -12.37 13.13
N VAL A 22 3.40 -11.92 12.10
CA VAL A 22 2.77 -11.58 10.81
C VAL A 22 2.46 -12.86 10.05
N ASP A 23 1.18 -13.08 9.77
CA ASP A 23 0.66 -14.20 8.97
C ASP A 23 1.09 -14.12 7.49
N ASP A 24 0.64 -15.09 6.68
CA ASP A 24 1.00 -15.22 5.26
C ASP A 24 0.93 -13.90 4.47
N LEU A 25 2.08 -13.47 3.97
CA LEU A 25 2.21 -12.24 3.18
C LEU A 25 2.05 -12.55 1.70
N ARG A 26 1.07 -11.89 1.08
CA ARG A 26 0.88 -11.98 -0.37
C ARG A 26 2.02 -11.23 -1.09
N PRO A 27 2.78 -11.86 -2.00
CA PRO A 27 3.76 -11.15 -2.80
C PRO A 27 3.06 -10.11 -3.69
N GLY A 28 3.68 -8.93 -3.81
CA GLY A 28 3.20 -7.85 -4.66
C GLY A 28 3.35 -6.47 -4.03
N SER A 29 2.76 -5.47 -4.69
CA SER A 29 2.67 -4.09 -4.23
C SER A 29 1.22 -3.62 -4.27
N LEU A 30 0.78 -2.97 -3.17
CA LEU A 30 -0.50 -2.29 -3.08
C LEU A 30 -0.26 -0.79 -3.20
N VAL A 31 -0.83 -0.18 -4.24
CA VAL A 31 -0.67 1.26 -4.52
C VAL A 31 -2.02 1.93 -4.56
N GLU A 32 -2.19 2.99 -3.77
CA GLU A 32 -3.31 3.92 -3.84
C GLU A 32 -3.17 4.81 -5.07
N ARG A 33 -4.22 4.89 -5.88
CA ARG A 33 -4.24 5.65 -7.12
C ARG A 33 -5.46 6.55 -7.21
N PHE A 34 -5.22 7.77 -7.67
CA PHE A 34 -6.23 8.72 -8.08
C PHE A 34 -6.13 8.93 -9.60
N ARG A 35 -7.28 8.99 -10.29
CA ARG A 35 -7.32 9.12 -11.75
C ARG A 35 -8.33 10.16 -12.21
N LYS A 36 -8.08 10.80 -13.35
CA LYS A 36 -9.10 11.65 -13.99
C LYS A 36 -10.14 10.76 -14.67
N CYS A 37 -11.43 11.01 -14.42
CA CYS A 37 -12.54 10.19 -14.96
C CYS A 37 -12.78 10.35 -16.47
N GLY A 38 -12.12 11.29 -17.14
CA GLY A 38 -12.33 11.58 -18.57
C GLY A 38 -13.61 12.36 -18.90
N LYS A 39 -14.61 12.41 -18.00
CA LYS A 39 -15.81 13.23 -18.20
C LYS A 39 -15.49 14.73 -17.97
N PRO A 40 -15.66 15.61 -18.98
CA PRO A 40 -15.27 17.02 -18.87
C PRO A 40 -15.96 17.78 -17.75
N THR A 41 -17.19 17.39 -17.42
CA THR A 41 -17.99 18.02 -16.36
C THR A 41 -17.70 17.49 -14.96
N CYS A 42 -16.85 16.46 -14.83
CA CYS A 42 -16.53 15.88 -13.53
C CYS A 42 -15.54 16.76 -12.77
N HIS A 43 -15.74 16.91 -11.45
CA HIS A 43 -14.77 17.57 -10.56
C HIS A 43 -13.33 17.05 -10.76
N CYS A 44 -13.19 15.75 -11.02
CA CYS A 44 -11.90 15.07 -11.19
C CYS A 44 -11.13 15.51 -12.45
N ALA A 45 -11.77 16.21 -13.39
CA ALA A 45 -11.12 16.74 -14.59
C ALA A 45 -10.63 18.19 -14.39
N LYS A 46 -11.02 18.86 -13.31
CA LYS A 46 -10.68 20.26 -13.05
C LYS A 46 -9.18 20.43 -12.76
N PRO A 47 -8.54 21.53 -13.19
CA PRO A 47 -7.20 21.89 -12.77
C PRO A 47 -7.11 21.94 -11.23
N GLY A 48 -6.06 21.38 -10.65
CA GLY A 48 -5.86 21.33 -9.19
C GLY A 48 -6.65 20.24 -8.45
N SER A 49 -7.49 19.45 -9.13
CA SER A 49 -8.15 18.30 -8.51
C SER A 49 -7.18 17.13 -8.30
N THR A 50 -7.26 16.48 -7.13
CA THR A 50 -6.55 15.22 -6.84
C THR A 50 -6.97 14.08 -7.76
N GLY A 51 -8.12 14.20 -8.43
CA GLY A 51 -8.70 13.15 -9.27
C GLY A 51 -9.68 12.26 -8.50
N HIS A 52 -10.24 11.27 -9.20
CA HIS A 52 -11.16 10.30 -8.65
C HIS A 52 -10.42 9.18 -7.95
N GLY A 53 -10.83 8.88 -6.73
CA GLY A 53 -10.23 7.86 -5.90
C GLY A 53 -10.58 8.09 -4.43
N PRO A 54 -9.90 7.37 -3.53
CA PRO A 54 -8.82 6.44 -3.84
C PRO A 54 -9.30 5.12 -4.46
N SER A 55 -8.51 4.60 -5.39
CA SER A 55 -8.61 3.20 -5.83
C SER A 55 -7.33 2.48 -5.47
N HIS A 56 -7.43 1.29 -4.90
CA HIS A 56 -6.25 0.49 -4.56
C HIS A 56 -5.95 -0.46 -5.69
N SER A 57 -4.66 -0.63 -5.98
CA SER A 57 -4.22 -1.52 -7.04
C SER A 57 -3.15 -2.47 -6.53
N LEU A 58 -3.42 -3.76 -6.68
CA LEU A 58 -2.54 -4.84 -6.30
C LEU A 58 -1.81 -5.33 -7.55
N THR A 59 -0.50 -5.14 -7.58
CA THR A 59 0.38 -5.65 -8.64
C THR A 59 1.19 -6.80 -8.07
N ARG A 60 1.16 -7.97 -8.71
CA ARG A 60 1.96 -9.12 -8.31
C ARG A 60 2.34 -9.97 -9.50
N GLU A 61 3.30 -10.86 -9.31
CA GLU A 61 3.62 -11.90 -10.28
C GLU A 61 2.67 -13.10 -10.10
N VAL A 62 2.19 -13.65 -11.21
CA VAL A 62 1.39 -14.88 -11.29
C VAL A 62 1.88 -15.64 -12.53
N ASP A 63 2.40 -16.85 -12.33
CA ASP A 63 2.90 -17.73 -13.40
C ASP A 63 3.93 -17.05 -14.33
N GLY A 64 4.87 -16.32 -13.75
CA GLY A 64 5.92 -15.56 -14.44
C GLY A 64 5.46 -14.25 -15.06
N LYS A 65 4.21 -13.81 -14.84
CA LYS A 65 3.63 -12.61 -15.47
C LYS A 65 3.19 -11.59 -14.43
N THR A 66 3.47 -10.31 -14.71
CA THR A 66 2.99 -9.19 -13.91
C THR A 66 1.49 -8.99 -14.12
N VAL A 67 0.70 -9.22 -13.07
CA VAL A 67 -0.74 -9.02 -13.03
C VAL A 67 -1.09 -7.87 -12.10
N THR A 68 -1.82 -6.88 -12.63
CA THR A 68 -2.37 -5.76 -11.84
C THR A 68 -3.88 -5.90 -11.73
N LYS A 69 -4.42 -5.84 -10.50
CA LYS A 69 -5.87 -5.80 -10.24
C LYS A 69 -6.24 -4.57 -9.42
N ILE A 70 -7.34 -3.91 -9.77
CA ILE A 70 -7.94 -2.87 -8.92
C ILE A 70 -8.77 -3.57 -7.85
N ILE A 71 -8.50 -3.27 -6.59
CA ILE A 71 -9.22 -3.79 -5.43
C ILE A 71 -10.37 -2.81 -5.14
N PRO A 72 -11.61 -3.31 -5.00
CA PRO A 72 -12.74 -2.46 -4.63
C PRO A 72 -12.52 -1.88 -3.22
N PRO A 73 -12.99 -0.65 -2.93
CA PRO A 73 -12.80 -0.03 -1.61
C PRO A 73 -13.35 -0.85 -0.44
N SER A 74 -14.36 -1.69 -0.67
CA SER A 74 -14.96 -2.55 0.34
C SER A 74 -14.12 -3.79 0.72
N ALA A 75 -13.02 -4.04 0.01
CA ALA A 75 -12.14 -5.19 0.22
C ALA A 75 -10.76 -4.79 0.76
N VAL A 76 -10.62 -3.55 1.21
CA VAL A 76 -9.45 -3.00 1.89
C VAL A 76 -9.83 -2.69 3.33
#